data_AF-A0A919ENY6-F1
#
_entry.id   AF-A0A919ENY6-F1
#
_cell.length_a   1.000
_cell.length_b   1.000
_cell.length_c   1.000
_cell.angle_alpha   90.00
_cell.angle_beta   90.00
_cell.angle_gamma   90.00
#
_symmetry.space_group_name_H-M   'P 1'
#
loop_
_entity.id
_entity.type
_entity.pdbx_description
1 polymer ?
#
loop_
_entity_poly.entity_id
_entity_poly.type
_entity_poly.pdbx_seq_one_letter_code
_entity_poly.pdbx_strand_id
1 'polypeptide(L)'
;MHSIRLISFGYLHLPTGPDHSPIPPAADRTEDVRDRLRDPAAARNILDLDGLNPRVQDIVLKTPGARELLTNLTDYANLPAGPHRIALGCAGGKHRSVDRTTEGRAGRERIPRLA
;
A
#
# COMPACT_ATOMS: atom_id res chain seq x y z
N MET A 1 -3.16 -1.76 23.25
CA MET A 1 -3.01 -1.28 21.85
C MET A 1 -2.91 -2.51 20.96
N HIS A 2 -3.75 -2.63 19.94
CA HIS A 2 -3.61 -3.71 18.96
C HIS A 2 -2.59 -3.30 17.90
N SER A 3 -1.64 -4.18 17.58
CA SER A 3 -0.66 -3.91 16.52
C SER A 3 -1.34 -4.02 15.16
N ILE A 4 -1.28 -2.95 14.38
CA ILE A 4 -1.71 -2.92 12.98
C ILE A 4 -0.46 -3.02 12.09
N ARG A 5 -0.44 -3.97 11.16
CA ARG A 5 0.59 -4.11 10.13
C ARG A 5 0.06 -3.59 8.81
N LEU A 6 0.73 -2.59 8.24
CA LEU A 6 0.49 -2.16 6.87
C LEU A 6 1.47 -2.87 5.93
N ILE A 7 0.97 -3.30 4.78
CA ILE A 7 1.76 -4.01 3.76
C ILE A 7 1.64 -3.25 2.44
N SER A 8 2.69 -2.56 2.04
CA SER A 8 2.79 -1.92 0.73
C SER A 8 3.25 -2.94 -0.32
N PHE A 9 2.52 -3.08 -1.44
CA PHE A 9 2.94 -3.95 -2.54
C PHE A 9 2.64 -3.36 -3.93
N GLY A 10 3.32 -3.91 -4.95
CA GLY A 10 3.11 -3.59 -6.36
C GLY A 10 2.51 -4.76 -7.11
N TYR A 11 1.36 -4.58 -7.75
CA TYR A 11 0.71 -5.61 -8.58
C TYR A 11 1.62 -6.14 -9.71
N LEU A 12 2.54 -5.31 -10.22
CA LEU A 12 3.50 -5.71 -11.26
C LEU A 12 4.59 -6.66 -10.76
N HIS A 13 4.70 -6.87 -9.45
CA HIS A 13 5.72 -7.71 -8.83
C HIS A 13 5.13 -8.98 -8.18
N LEU A 14 3.82 -9.19 -8.32
CA LEU A 14 3.16 -10.34 -7.73
C LEU A 14 3.34 -11.60 -8.58
N PRO A 15 3.45 -12.77 -7.95
CA PRO A 15 3.27 -14.02 -8.67
C PRO A 15 1.82 -14.12 -9.19
N THR A 16 1.63 -14.87 -10.26
CA THR A 16 0.32 -15.13 -10.87
C THR A 16 -0.16 -16.53 -10.54
N GLY A 17 -1.46 -16.67 -10.29
CA GLY A 17 -2.12 -17.96 -10.08
C GLY A 17 -2.31 -18.75 -11.38
N PRO A 18 -2.91 -19.96 -11.27
CA PRO A 18 -3.22 -20.80 -12.44
C PRO A 18 -4.16 -20.15 -13.45
N ASP A 19 -4.96 -19.18 -13.01
CA ASP A 19 -5.87 -18.37 -13.82
C ASP A 19 -5.20 -17.09 -14.38
N HIS A 20 -3.89 -16.95 -14.23
CA HIS A 20 -3.10 -15.77 -14.54
C HIS A 20 -3.45 -14.49 -13.74
N SER A 21 -4.28 -14.60 -12.70
CA SER A 21 -4.58 -13.48 -11.81
C SER A 21 -3.41 -13.21 -10.85
N PRO A 22 -3.09 -11.95 -10.52
CA PRO A 22 -2.06 -11.64 -9.53
C PRO A 22 -2.48 -12.12 -8.13
N ILE A 23 -1.55 -12.70 -7.38
CA ILE A 23 -1.77 -13.20 -6.02
C ILE A 23 -1.27 -12.12 -5.03
N PRO A 24 -2.16 -11.33 -4.40
CA PRO A 24 -1.75 -10.30 -3.44
C PRO A 24 -1.24 -10.92 -2.12
N PRO A 25 -0.51 -10.14 -1.30
CA PRO A 25 -0.10 -10.59 0.03
C PRO A 25 -1.29 -10.98 0.89
N ALA A 26 -1.10 -12.01 1.73
CA ALA A 26 -2.12 -12.42 2.69
C ALA A 26 -2.32 -11.34 3.77
N ALA A 27 -3.48 -10.68 3.72
CA ALA A 27 -3.90 -9.64 4.65
C ALA A 27 -5.37 -9.84 5.02
N ASP A 28 -5.78 -9.26 6.15
CA ASP A 28 -7.18 -9.30 6.60
C ASP A 28 -8.04 -8.38 5.72
N ARG A 29 -7.42 -7.34 5.16
CA ARG A 29 -8.00 -6.48 4.13
C ARG A 29 -6.94 -6.10 3.10
N THR A 30 -7.33 -6.18 1.82
CA THR A 30 -6.48 -5.78 0.70
C THR A 30 -7.19 -4.71 -0.12
N GLU A 31 -6.52 -3.60 -0.40
CA GLU A 31 -7.03 -2.49 -1.18
C GLU A 31 -6.19 -2.26 -2.42
N ASP A 32 -6.82 -2.37 -3.59
CA ASP A 32 -6.24 -1.93 -4.85
C ASP A 32 -6.49 -0.43 -5.03
N VAL A 33 -5.42 0.35 -5.08
CA VAL A 33 -5.50 1.81 -5.23
C VAL A 33 -5.12 2.29 -6.64
N ARG A 34 -4.91 1.38 -7.60
CA ARG A 34 -4.48 1.73 -8.96
C ARG A 34 -5.46 2.66 -9.66
N ASP A 35 -6.74 2.36 -9.57
CA ASP A 35 -7.82 3.11 -10.23
C ASP A 35 -8.48 4.14 -9.29
N ARG A 36 -8.10 4.14 -8.01
CA ARG A 36 -8.69 5.00 -6.97
C ARG A 36 -7.83 6.22 -6.64
N LEU A 37 -6.52 6.13 -6.89
CA LEU A 37 -5.57 7.19 -6.58
C LEU A 37 -4.79 7.58 -7.83
N ARG A 38 -4.65 8.89 -8.05
CA ARG A 38 -3.87 9.45 -9.15
C ARG A 38 -2.46 8.90 -9.14
N ASP A 39 -1.97 8.45 -10.29
CA ASP A 39 -0.58 8.02 -10.44
C ASP A 39 0.35 9.25 -10.45
N PRO A 40 1.24 9.39 -9.45
CA PRO A 40 2.16 10.52 -9.42
C PRO A 40 3.30 10.38 -10.44
N ALA A 41 3.50 9.20 -11.06
CA ALA A 41 4.54 8.97 -12.05
C ALA A 41 4.45 9.90 -13.30
N ALA A 42 3.26 10.45 -13.58
CA ALA A 42 3.06 11.42 -14.66
C ALA A 42 3.59 12.83 -14.33
N ALA A 43 3.92 13.13 -13.06
CA ALA A 43 4.46 14.41 -12.65
C ALA A 43 5.99 14.47 -12.82
N ARG A 44 6.51 15.62 -13.30
CA ARG A 44 7.96 15.80 -13.49
C ARG A 44 8.73 15.64 -12.18
N ASN A 45 9.89 15.00 -12.26
CA ASN A 45 10.85 14.82 -11.16
C ASN A 45 10.27 14.14 -9.91
N ILE A 46 9.32 13.21 -10.10
CA ILE A 46 8.71 12.41 -9.03
C ILE A 46 9.25 10.98 -9.00
N LEU A 47 9.72 10.44 -10.13
CA LEU A 47 10.04 9.02 -10.28
C LEU A 47 11.10 8.52 -9.29
N ASP A 48 12.05 9.37 -8.90
CA ASP A 48 13.09 9.02 -7.93
C ASP A 48 12.60 9.10 -6.47
N LEU A 49 11.52 9.85 -6.22
CA LEU A 49 10.91 9.99 -4.90
C LEU A 49 10.06 8.76 -4.56
N ASP A 50 9.68 8.61 -3.29
CA ASP A 50 8.76 7.58 -2.82
C ASP A 50 7.56 8.21 -2.09
N GLY A 51 6.59 7.39 -1.70
CA GLY A 51 5.41 7.86 -0.97
C GLY A 51 5.66 8.39 0.44
N LEU A 52 6.90 8.34 0.96
CA LEU A 52 7.27 9.07 2.19
C LEU A 52 7.56 10.54 1.90
N ASN A 53 7.87 10.89 0.65
CA ASN A 53 8.14 12.25 0.26
C ASN A 53 6.84 13.10 0.28
N PRO A 54 6.83 14.28 0.96
CA PRO A 54 5.66 15.15 1.03
C PRO A 54 5.10 15.55 -0.34
N ARG A 55 5.97 15.71 -1.35
CA ARG A 55 5.54 16.08 -2.70
C ARG A 55 4.76 14.95 -3.39
N VAL A 56 5.13 13.70 -3.14
CA VAL A 56 4.37 12.54 -3.64
C VAL A 56 3.04 12.44 -2.91
N GLN A 57 3.03 12.63 -1.59
CA GLN A 57 1.82 12.63 -0.77
C GLN A 57 0.82 13.69 -1.23
N ASP A 58 1.28 14.92 -1.47
CA ASP A 58 0.42 16.01 -1.96
C ASP A 58 -0.28 15.67 -3.28
N ILE A 59 0.41 15.00 -4.20
CA ILE A 59 -0.19 14.61 -5.48
C ILE A 59 -1.25 13.53 -5.27
N VAL A 60 -0.94 12.52 -4.47
CA VAL A 60 -1.85 11.40 -4.18
C VAL A 60 -3.09 11.88 -3.42
N LEU A 61 -2.90 12.71 -2.38
CA LEU A 61 -3.95 13.27 -1.54
C LEU A 61 -4.85 14.29 -2.24
N LYS A 62 -4.39 14.88 -3.36
CA LYS A 62 -5.23 15.72 -4.24
C LYS A 62 -6.19 14.91 -5.11
N THR A 63 -6.13 13.58 -5.10
CA THR A 63 -7.14 12.77 -5.79
C THR A 63 -8.49 12.92 -5.07
N PRO A 64 -9.58 13.26 -5.77
CA PRO A 64 -10.92 13.20 -5.20
C PRO A 64 -11.19 11.81 -4.60
N GLY A 65 -11.69 11.72 -3.36
CA GLY A 65 -11.90 10.44 -2.67
C GLY A 65 -10.69 9.91 -1.90
N ALA A 66 -9.50 10.51 -2.02
CA ALA A 66 -8.30 10.01 -1.33
C ALA A 66 -8.39 10.13 0.19
N ARG A 67 -8.94 11.24 0.70
CA ARG A 67 -9.10 11.45 2.15
C ARG A 67 -10.17 10.52 2.72
N GLU A 68 -11.25 10.33 1.97
CA GLU A 68 -12.35 9.44 2.31
C GLU A 68 -11.86 7.98 2.39
N LEU A 69 -11.02 7.54 1.45
CA LEU A 69 -10.35 6.24 1.51
C LEU A 69 -9.48 6.10 2.76
N LEU A 70 -8.66 7.11 3.09
CA LEU A 70 -7.82 7.07 4.28
C LEU A 70 -8.63 7.03 5.57
N THR A 71 -9.69 7.82 5.66
CA THR A 71 -10.63 7.78 6.79
C THR A 71 -11.22 6.38 6.94
N ASN A 72 -11.73 5.79 5.85
CA ASN A 72 -12.30 4.44 5.90
C ASN A 72 -11.30 3.37 6.35
N LEU A 73 -10.05 3.45 5.89
CA LEU A 73 -9.00 2.51 6.32
C LEU A 73 -8.62 2.71 7.79
N THR A 74 -8.60 3.96 8.25
CA THR A 74 -8.33 4.30 9.64
C THR A 74 -9.45 3.81 10.56
N ASP A 75 -10.72 4.03 10.17
CA ASP A 75 -11.89 3.55 10.90
C ASP A 75 -11.89 2.03 11.01
N TYR A 76 -11.59 1.34 9.90
CA TYR A 76 -11.47 -0.11 9.89
C TYR A 76 -10.34 -0.60 10.79
N ALA A 77 -9.18 0.05 10.76
CA ALA A 77 -8.03 -0.27 11.62
C ALA A 77 -8.33 -0.09 13.12
N ASN A 78 -9.26 0.82 13.46
CA ASN A 78 -9.65 1.12 14.84
C ASN A 78 -10.76 0.22 15.40
N LEU A 79 -11.32 -0.71 14.61
CA LEU A 79 -12.33 -1.63 15.10
C LEU A 79 -11.77 -2.49 16.26
N PRO A 80 -12.59 -2.88 17.26
CA PRO A 80 -12.12 -3.69 18.40
C PRO A 80 -11.55 -5.05 18.01
N ALA A 81 -12.14 -5.68 16.98
CA ALA A 81 -11.64 -6.88 16.32
C ALA A 81 -10.86 -6.54 15.04
N GLY A 82 -10.33 -5.32 14.97
CA GLY A 82 -9.77 -4.70 13.78
C GLY A 82 -8.65 -5.51 13.14
N PRO A 83 -8.32 -5.19 11.89
CA PRO A 83 -7.32 -5.93 11.14
C PRO A 83 -5.96 -5.86 11.83
N HIS A 84 -5.29 -6.99 11.85
CA HIS A 84 -3.87 -7.03 12.18
C HIS A 84 -3.02 -6.74 10.95
N ARG A 85 -3.56 -6.92 9.73
CA ARG A 85 -2.84 -6.77 8.46
C ARG A 85 -3.73 -6.10 7.40
N ILE A 86 -3.32 -4.92 6.94
CA ILE A 86 -3.94 -4.22 5.81
C ILE A 86 -2.91 -4.14 4.68
N ALA A 87 -3.23 -4.68 3.52
CA ALA A 87 -2.40 -4.58 2.32
C ALA A 87 -2.91 -3.48 1.38
N LEU A 88 -2.00 -2.59 0.97
CA LEU A 88 -2.26 -1.52 0.02
C LEU A 88 -1.45 -1.80 -1.26
N GLY A 89 -2.16 -2.00 -2.36
CA GLY A 89 -1.56 -2.36 -3.66
C GLY A 89 -1.63 -1.21 -4.65
N CYS A 90 -0.49 -0.80 -5.19
CA CYS A 90 -0.46 0.03 -6.40
C CYS A 90 0.27 -0.71 -7.54
N ALA A 91 0.58 -0.05 -8.66
CA ALA A 91 1.25 -0.73 -9.77
C ALA A 91 2.65 -1.25 -9.36
N GLY A 92 3.53 -0.35 -8.89
CA GLY A 92 4.91 -0.68 -8.51
C GLY A 92 5.23 -0.67 -7.01
N GLY A 93 4.24 -0.44 -6.15
CA GLY A 93 4.41 -0.43 -4.68
C GLY A 93 5.12 0.80 -4.07
N LYS A 94 5.63 1.73 -4.89
CA LYS A 94 6.54 2.81 -4.44
C LYS A 94 5.87 4.11 -3.99
N HIS A 95 4.75 4.50 -4.60
CA HIS A 95 4.23 5.87 -4.46
C HIS A 95 2.87 5.97 -3.76
N ARG A 96 1.89 5.14 -4.15
CA ARG A 96 0.48 5.25 -3.70
C ARG A 96 0.16 4.38 -2.48
N SER A 97 1.01 3.41 -2.17
CA SER A 97 0.75 2.35 -1.20
C SER A 97 1.59 2.43 0.07
N VAL A 98 2.32 3.54 0.30
CA VAL A 98 3.40 3.58 1.29
C VAL A 98 2.90 3.59 2.74
N ASP A 99 3.43 2.66 3.52
CA ASP A 99 3.22 2.50 4.96
C ASP A 99 3.76 3.70 5.76
N ARG A 100 2.96 4.17 6.73
CA ARG A 100 3.28 5.28 7.65
C ARG A 100 3.22 4.89 9.13
N THR A 101 3.02 3.61 9.48
CA THR A 101 3.02 3.17 10.88
C THR A 101 4.37 3.46 11.51
N THR A 102 4.40 4.50 12.34
CA THR A 102 5.60 4.99 13.03
C THR A 102 5.74 4.26 14.36
N GLU A 103 5.69 2.92 14.35
CA GLU A 103 6.16 2.06 15.43
C GLU A 103 6.72 0.74 14.83
N GLY A 104 8.05 0.68 14.68
CA GLY A 104 8.82 -0.54 14.89
C GLY A 104 8.66 -1.73 13.93
N ARG A 105 8.94 -1.57 12.63
CA ARG A 105 9.84 -2.43 11.78
C ARG A 105 9.46 -2.29 10.30
N ALA A 106 10.07 -1.32 9.64
CA ALA A 106 10.25 -1.38 8.20
C ALA A 106 11.43 -2.31 7.86
N GLY A 107 11.18 -3.32 7.03
CA GLY A 107 12.19 -3.81 6.10
C GLY A 107 12.71 -5.24 6.30
N ARG A 108 12.52 -6.03 5.23
CA ARG A 108 13.17 -7.30 4.85
C ARG A 108 12.79 -8.54 5.62
N GLU A 109 11.70 -9.17 5.19
CA GLU A 109 11.73 -10.62 5.03
C GLU A 109 12.25 -10.92 3.61
N ARG A 110 13.53 -11.27 3.53
CA ARG A 110 14.07 -11.94 2.35
C ARG A 110 13.29 -13.24 2.21
N ILE A 111 12.51 -13.39 1.16
CA ILE A 111 12.02 -14.68 0.70
C ILE A 111 13.26 -15.59 0.58
N PRO A 112 13.40 -16.66 1.39
CA PRO A 112 14.46 -17.62 1.15
C PRO A 112 14.19 -18.27 -0.20
N ARG A 113 15.17 -18.24 -1.11
CA ARG A 113 15.17 -19.19 -2.23
C ARG A 113 15.17 -20.58 -1.61
N LEU A 114 14.16 -21.37 -1.94
CA LEU A 114 14.19 -22.82 -1.77
C LEU A 114 15.43 -23.35 -2.48
N ALA A 115 16.26 -24.08 -1.72
CA ALA A 115 17.26 -25.00 -2.24
C ALA A 115 16.59 -26.30 -2.68
#